data_AF-A0A519Z9U0-F1
#
_entry.id   AF-A0A519Z9U0-F1
#
_cell.length_a   1.000
_cell.length_b   1.000
_cell.length_c   1.000
_cell.angle_alpha   90.00
_cell.angle_beta   90.00
_cell.angle_gamma   90.00
#
_symmetry.space_group_name_H-M   'P 1'
#
loop_
_entity.id
_entity.type
_entity.pdbx_description
1 polymer ?
#
loop_
_entity_poly.entity_id
_entity_poly.type
_entity_poly.pdbx_seq_one_letter_code
_entity_poly.pdbx_strand_id
1 'polypeptide(L)'
;MERILKYLTYLSLIINVYFYALWTYVCLLYDQYEQRTEQFSTYFPLVPPTNNILFLALLTFGSIMLMGLKRYLDGPKRIIFIVFQGLALLLYLWQLM
;
A
#
# COMPACT_ATOMS: atom_id res chain seq x y z
N MET A 1 7.44 -21.04 9.46
CA MET A 1 7.41 -19.56 9.53
C MET A 1 7.86 -18.86 8.25
N GLU A 2 8.97 -19.29 7.62
CA GLU A 2 9.54 -18.55 6.49
C GLU A 2 8.64 -18.47 5.24
N ARG A 3 7.91 -19.54 4.92
CA ARG A 3 6.93 -19.54 3.83
C ARG A 3 5.79 -18.54 4.09
N ILE A 4 5.25 -18.51 5.31
CA ILE A 4 4.16 -17.61 5.69
C ILE A 4 4.58 -16.15 5.51
N LEU A 5 5.77 -15.78 5.98
CA LEU A 5 6.34 -14.44 5.81
C LEU A 5 6.52 -14.08 4.33
N LYS A 6 7.00 -15.02 3.51
CA LYS A 6 7.13 -14.83 2.07
C LYS A 6 5.75 -14.55 1.44
N TYR A 7 4.74 -15.36 1.76
CA TYR A 7 3.38 -15.16 1.25
C TYR A 7 2.78 -13.81 1.69
N LEU A 8 2.94 -13.42 2.96
CA LEU A 8 2.49 -12.12 3.46
C LEU A 8 3.15 -10.94 2.73
N THR A 9 4.45 -11.07 2.45
CA THR A 9 5.20 -10.05 1.71
C THR A 9 4.70 -9.92 0.28
N TYR A 10 4.51 -11.04 -0.43
CA TYR A 10 3.95 -11.02 -1.79
C TYR A 10 2.52 -10.50 -1.82
N LEU A 11 1.71 -10.89 -0.82
CA LEU A 11 0.34 -10.41 -0.68
C LEU A 11 0.31 -8.89 -0.49
N SER A 12 1.13 -8.34 0.40
CA SER A 12 1.27 -6.89 0.57
C SER A 12 1.70 -6.20 -0.72
N LEU A 13 2.63 -6.78 -1.48
CA LEU A 13 3.07 -6.27 -2.78
C LEU A 13 1.92 -6.22 -3.78
N ILE A 14 1.17 -7.31 -3.95
CA ILE A 14 0.05 -7.41 -4.88
C ILE A 14 -1.04 -6.41 -4.50
N ILE A 15 -1.37 -6.30 -3.21
CA ILE A 15 -2.37 -5.36 -2.70
C ILE A 15 -1.93 -3.92 -2.99
N ASN A 16 -0.66 -3.57 -2.74
CA ASN A 16 -0.16 -2.22 -2.98
C ASN A 16 -0.09 -1.87 -4.46
N VAL A 17 0.27 -2.81 -5.33
CA VAL A 17 0.22 -2.62 -6.79
C VAL A 17 -1.21 -2.39 -7.26
N TYR A 18 -2.16 -3.20 -6.79
CA TYR A 18 -3.57 -3.05 -7.12
C TYR A 18 -4.11 -1.69 -6.66
N PHE A 19 -3.78 -1.29 -5.42
CA PHE A 19 -4.17 0.01 -4.90
C PHE A 19 -3.60 1.15 -5.74
N TYR A 20 -2.31 1.12 -6.06
CA TYR A 20 -1.68 2.17 -6.88
C TYR A 20 -2.32 2.29 -8.25
N ALA A 21 -2.62 1.16 -8.89
CA ALA A 21 -3.29 1.16 -10.19
C ALA A 21 -4.68 1.80 -10.09
N LEU A 22 -5.46 1.44 -9.07
CA LEU A 22 -6.79 2.00 -8.83
C LEU A 22 -6.72 3.49 -8.48
N TRP A 23 -5.80 3.90 -7.61
CA TRP A 23 -5.59 5.29 -7.24
C TRP A 23 -5.17 6.15 -8.45
N THR A 24 -4.26 5.63 -9.27
CA THR A 24 -3.83 6.30 -10.51
C THR A 24 -5.01 6.45 -11.47
N TYR A 25 -5.80 5.40 -11.63
CA TYR A 25 -7.01 5.43 -12.46
C TYR A 25 -7.99 6.51 -11.99
N VAL A 26 -8.25 6.60 -10.69
CA VAL A 26 -9.11 7.65 -10.10
C VAL A 26 -8.50 9.05 -10.29
N CYS A 27 -7.19 9.20 -10.12
CA CYS A 27 -6.50 10.49 -10.36
C CYS A 27 -6.54 10.94 -11.81
N LEU A 28 -6.59 10.02 -12.77
CA LEU A 28 -6.70 10.33 -14.20
C LEU A 28 -8.12 10.75 -14.60
N LEU A 29 -9.13 10.30 -13.85
CA LEU A 29 -10.54 10.59 -14.14
C LEU A 29 -11.04 11.86 -13.44
N TYR A 30 -10.47 12.22 -12.30
CA TYR A 30 -10.94 13.32 -11.47
C TYR A 30 -9.80 14.27 -11.14
N ASP A 31 -10.01 15.57 -11.34
CA ASP A 31 -8.99 16.60 -11.06
C ASP A 31 -9.01 17.07 -9.59
N GLN A 32 -10.20 17.05 -8.97
CA GLN A 32 -10.38 17.54 -7.61
C GLN A 32 -10.13 16.45 -6.57
N TYR A 33 -9.45 16.82 -5.48
CA TYR A 33 -9.14 15.89 -4.39
C TYR A 33 -10.39 15.26 -3.79
N GLU A 34 -11.41 16.06 -3.46
CA GLU A 34 -12.67 15.59 -2.84
C GLU A 34 -13.36 14.53 -3.69
N GLN A 35 -13.41 14.73 -5.01
CA GLN A 35 -13.98 13.77 -5.95
C GLN A 35 -13.16 12.47 -6.00
N ARG A 36 -11.83 12.56 -5.93
CA ARG A 36 -10.97 11.37 -5.87
C ARG A 36 -11.25 10.57 -4.62
N THR A 37 -11.38 11.20 -3.45
CA THR A 37 -11.62 10.50 -2.19
C THR A 37 -12.99 9.83 -2.16
N GLU A 38 -14.02 10.52 -2.66
CA GLU A 38 -15.37 9.98 -2.76
C GLU A 38 -15.44 8.79 -3.73
N GLN A 39 -14.87 8.95 -4.93
CA GLN A 39 -14.89 7.90 -5.96
C GLN A 39 -13.92 6.76 -5.67
N PHE A 40 -12.89 6.99 -4.85
CA PHE A 40 -12.06 5.89 -4.37
C PHE A 40 -12.83 4.99 -3.40
N SER A 41 -13.73 5.56 -2.60
CA SER A 41 -14.53 4.83 -1.61
C SER A 41 -15.55 3.86 -2.23
N THR A 42 -16.06 4.16 -3.42
CA THR A 42 -17.02 3.28 -4.14
C THR A 42 -16.41 1.94 -4.57
N TYR A 43 -15.08 1.86 -4.71
CA TYR A 43 -14.39 0.60 -4.98
C TYR A 43 -14.22 -0.29 -3.74
N PHE A 44 -14.51 0.23 -2.54
CA PHE A 44 -14.46 -0.49 -1.27
C PHE A 44 -15.71 -0.22 -0.40
N PRO A 45 -16.91 -0.62 -0.86
CA PRO A 45 -18.19 -0.15 -0.31
C PRO A 45 -18.51 -0.63 1.11
N LEU A 46 -17.79 -1.63 1.63
CA LEU A 46 -18.08 -2.26 2.92
C LEU A 46 -17.35 -1.63 4.10
N VAL A 47 -16.38 -0.75 3.85
CA VAL A 47 -15.49 -0.21 4.88
C VAL A 47 -15.30 1.28 4.62
N PRO A 48 -15.40 2.15 5.65
CA PRO A 48 -15.11 3.57 5.49
C PRO A 48 -13.75 3.79 4.81
N PRO A 49 -13.63 4.69 3.83
CA PRO A 49 -12.40 4.85 3.04
C PRO A 49 -11.17 5.10 3.92
N THR A 50 -11.32 5.87 5.01
CA THR A 50 -10.27 6.09 6.02
C THR A 50 -9.75 4.80 6.65
N ASN A 51 -10.63 3.84 6.95
CA ASN A 51 -10.26 2.56 7.55
C ASN A 51 -9.53 1.66 6.54
N ASN A 52 -9.89 1.71 5.25
CA ASN A 52 -9.15 1.00 4.21
C ASN A 52 -7.75 1.56 4.03
N ILE A 53 -7.61 2.88 3.97
CA ILE A 53 -6.31 3.55 3.84
C ILE A 53 -5.45 3.25 5.08
N LEU A 54 -6.03 3.28 6.28
CA LEU A 54 -5.33 2.93 7.52
C LEU A 54 -4.88 1.46 7.53
N PHE A 55 -5.75 0.53 7.12
CA PHE A 55 -5.40 -0.89 7.01
C PHE A 55 -4.23 -1.10 6.04
N LEU A 56 -4.25 -0.42 4.89
CA LEU A 56 -3.19 -0.49 3.89
C LEU A 56 -1.88 0.13 4.39
N ALA A 57 -1.95 1.25 5.10
CA ALA A 57 -0.81 1.87 5.76
C ALA A 57 -0.18 0.89 6.78
N LEU A 58 -0.99 0.28 7.64
CA LEU A 58 -0.53 -0.70 8.63
C LEU A 58 0.04 -1.97 7.99
N LEU A 59 -0.61 -2.48 6.95
CA LEU A 59 -0.13 -3.65 6.20
C LEU A 59 1.21 -3.38 5.52
N THR A 60 1.35 -2.19 4.93
CA THR A 60 2.58 -1.74 4.25
C THR A 60 3.70 -1.48 5.24
N PHE A 61 3.40 -0.83 6.36
CA PHE A 61 4.36 -0.64 7.45
C PHE A 61 4.82 -1.99 8.02
N GLY A 62 3.89 -2.92 8.22
CA GLY A 62 4.19 -4.29 8.65
C GLY A 62 5.11 -5.03 7.67
N SER A 63 4.89 -4.88 6.36
CA SER A 63 5.75 -5.53 5.35
C SER A 63 7.15 -4.93 5.29
N ILE A 64 7.29 -3.60 5.47
CA ILE A 64 8.59 -2.92 5.63
C ILE A 64 9.31 -3.42 6.88
N MET A 65 8.63 -3.46 8.03
CA MET A 65 9.20 -3.91 9.31
C MET A 65 9.67 -5.36 9.22
N LEU A 66 8.85 -6.26 8.66
CA LEU A 66 9.20 -7.66 8.46
C LEU A 66 10.40 -7.85 7.53
N MET A 67 10.52 -7.03 6.47
CA MET A 67 11.70 -7.05 5.61
C MET A 67 12.94 -6.42 6.26
N GLY A 68 12.77 -5.36 7.07
CA GLY A 68 13.87 -4.74 7.82
C GLY A 68 14.44 -5.69 8.88
N LEU A 69 13.59 -6.51 9.49
CA LEU A 69 13.98 -7.55 10.45
C LEU A 69 14.63 -8.77 9.80
N LYS A 70 14.35 -9.05 8.53
CA LYS A 70 14.80 -10.29 7.87
C LYS A 70 15.93 -10.02 6.87
N ARG A 71 17.11 -10.62 7.11
CA ARG A 71 18.27 -10.70 6.19
C ARG A 71 17.99 -11.41 4.85
N TYR A 72 16.75 -11.82 4.56
CA TYR A 72 16.42 -12.69 3.42
C TYR A 72 16.57 -12.03 2.04
N LEU A 73 16.81 -10.72 2.00
CA LEU A 73 17.16 -9.97 0.80
C LEU A 73 18.48 -9.22 1.07
N ASP A 74 19.59 -9.92 1.23
CA ASP A 74 20.91 -9.30 1.37
C ASP A 74 21.44 -8.77 0.02
N GLY A 75 20.63 -7.97 -0.69
CA GLY A 75 20.97 -7.41 -1.99
C GLY A 75 20.09 -6.23 -2.41
N PRO A 76 20.38 -5.61 -3.57
CA PRO A 76 19.75 -4.37 -4.03
C PRO A 76 18.22 -4.47 -4.16
N LYS A 77 17.69 -5.68 -4.35
CA LYS A 77 16.24 -5.96 -4.40
C LYS A 77 15.51 -5.58 -3.09
N ARG A 78 16.18 -5.61 -1.92
CA ARG A 78 15.62 -5.15 -0.64
C ARG A 78 15.38 -3.65 -0.63
N ILE A 79 16.38 -2.91 -1.07
CA ILE A 79 16.35 -1.45 -1.08
C ILE A 79 15.23 -0.99 -2.00
N ILE A 80 15.15 -1.57 -3.21
CA ILE A 80 14.08 -1.27 -4.17
C ILE A 80 12.71 -1.53 -3.55
N PHE A 81 12.49 -2.68 -2.93
CA PHE A 81 11.21 -2.98 -2.28
C PHE A 81 10.89 -1.98 -1.15
N ILE A 82 11.84 -1.70 -0.25
CA ILE A 82 11.63 -0.76 0.87
C ILE A 82 11.29 0.63 0.34
N VAL A 83 11.96 1.09 -0.72
CA VAL A 83 11.67 2.38 -1.35
C VAL A 83 10.24 2.40 -1.91
N PHE A 84 9.84 1.40 -2.69
CA PHE A 84 8.47 1.35 -3.24
C PHE A 84 7.40 1.26 -2.16
N GLN A 85 7.62 0.44 -1.12
CA GLN A 85 6.70 0.36 0.01
C GLN A 85 6.68 1.67 0.82
N GLY A 86 7.82 2.35 0.96
CA GLY A 86 7.91 3.65 1.61
C GLY A 86 7.11 4.71 0.85
N LEU A 87 7.21 4.75 -0.48
CA LEU A 87 6.40 5.63 -1.32
C LEU A 87 4.90 5.30 -1.21
N ALA A 88 4.54 4.02 -1.12
CA ALA A 88 3.16 3.62 -0.84
C ALA A 88 2.67 4.08 0.52
N LEU A 89 3.48 3.90 1.57
CA LEU A 89 3.16 4.36 2.90
C LEU A 89 2.97 5.88 2.96
N LEU A 90 3.84 6.66 2.31
CA LEU A 90 3.69 8.11 2.22
C LEU A 90 2.41 8.52 1.51
N LEU A 91 2.05 7.83 0.42
CA LEU A 91 0.78 8.07 -0.27
C LEU A 91 -0.41 7.80 0.66
N TYR A 92 -0.39 6.69 1.42
CA TYR A 92 -1.45 6.38 2.38
C TYR A 92 -1.55 7.40 3.52
N LEU A 93 -0.41 7.83 4.07
CA LEU A 93 -0.39 8.86 5.12
C LEU A 93 -0.88 10.21 4.58
N TRP A 94 -0.52 10.58 3.35
CA TRP A 94 -1.04 11.79 2.71
C TRP A 94 -2.55 11.72 2.49
N GLN A 95 -3.11 10.56 2.14
CA GLN A 95 -4.56 10.36 2.03
C GLN A 95 -5.30 10.39 3.39
N LEU A 96 -4.59 10.27 4.51
CA LEU A 96 -5.17 10.35 5.86
C LEU A 96 -5.13 11.78 6.44
N MET A 97 -4.35 12.69 5.85
CA MET A 97 -4.28 14.10 6.23
C MET A 97 -5.34 14.92 5.52
#